data_AF-A0A839JKA1-F1
#
_entry.id   AF-A0A839JKA1-F1
#
_cell.length_a   1.000
_cell.length_b   1.000
_cell.length_c   1.000
_cell.angle_alpha   90.00
_cell.angle_beta   90.00
_cell.angle_gamma   90.00
#
_symmetry.space_group_name_H-M   'P 1'
#
loop_
_entity.id
_entity.type
_entity.pdbx_description
1 polymer ?
#
loop_
_entity_poly.entity_id
_entity_poly.type
_entity_poly.pdbx_seq_one_letter_code
_entity_poly.pdbx_strand_id
1 'polypeptide(L)'
;TSNLSGTIGKLYDGSEIISKSDLDKINANRPVYEKSAARYGFPWQLIATLHYRETSLRRYNPTNGQGIYQLYSYTGGGHNSNAFTNFGEVSEAEFQRQTDIMADLLQNNYGAGLNLKTDDGIKTLLFRYNGTARSYISQARTLGYTEQEAARGEGSPYVMNLADSKRDSRKNSNWLMIKTDHGHPTSANLIPGAFLIFSALGGSNGISNCSGSGGGNLSINQTALNLAWANTGHGITPNDNYRNALIETGINRLGDRWSMMGASCDAFVATVIRYSGIDKNFVCCGVSNSGPTSNYVKNSGKFVEVENRQGSLKPGDIRLSSGHIEIYVEQNGVGKIASASHGSRTGELLPFYDNSRTFKAYRYIGNTNI
;
A
#
# COMPACT_ATOMS: atom_id res chain seq x y z
N THR A 1 -1.55 -5.55 -20.89
CA THR A 1 -2.54 -5.20 -19.83
C THR A 1 -2.36 -6.17 -18.66
N SER A 2 -1.55 -5.81 -17.67
CA SER A 2 -1.24 -6.69 -16.53
C SER A 2 -2.32 -6.59 -15.45
N ASN A 3 -3.22 -7.58 -15.41
CA ASN A 3 -4.20 -7.74 -14.35
C ASN A 3 -3.52 -8.03 -13.01
N LEU A 4 -3.64 -7.12 -12.06
CA LEU A 4 -3.25 -7.34 -10.67
C LEU A 4 -4.24 -8.30 -10.01
N SER A 5 -3.93 -9.60 -10.07
CA SER A 5 -4.52 -10.61 -9.20
C SER A 5 -3.87 -10.52 -7.81
N GLY A 6 -4.15 -9.44 -7.07
CA GLY A 6 -3.74 -9.27 -5.67
C GLY A 6 -4.81 -9.77 -4.70
N THR A 7 -4.41 -10.30 -3.55
CA THR A 7 -5.33 -10.63 -2.43
C THR A 7 -5.72 -9.33 -1.74
N ILE A 8 -7.01 -9.14 -1.49
CA ILE A 8 -7.61 -7.92 -0.99
C ILE A 8 -7.27 -7.74 0.51
N GLY A 9 -6.82 -6.55 0.92
CA GLY A 9 -6.61 -6.25 2.35
C GLY A 9 -7.88 -6.49 3.15
N LYS A 10 -7.76 -7.08 4.35
CA LYS A 10 -8.92 -7.48 5.16
C LYS A 10 -9.14 -6.57 6.36
N LEU A 11 -10.40 -6.40 6.72
CA LEU A 11 -10.84 -5.85 7.99
C LEU A 11 -10.47 -6.80 9.13
N TYR A 12 -10.54 -6.31 10.37
CA TYR A 12 -10.21 -7.07 11.57
C TYR A 12 -11.09 -8.33 11.79
N ASP A 13 -12.23 -8.43 11.09
CA ASP A 13 -13.10 -9.61 11.12
C ASP A 13 -12.90 -10.55 9.93
N GLY A 14 -11.89 -10.29 9.10
CA GLY A 14 -11.54 -11.09 7.93
C GLY A 14 -12.29 -10.73 6.64
N SER A 15 -13.23 -9.77 6.69
CA SER A 15 -13.94 -9.28 5.50
C SER A 15 -13.01 -8.47 4.60
N GLU A 16 -13.24 -8.51 3.29
CA GLU A 16 -12.49 -7.74 2.30
C GLU A 16 -12.73 -6.21 2.44
N ILE A 17 -11.66 -5.40 2.43
CA ILE A 17 -11.73 -3.93 2.45
C ILE A 17 -12.13 -3.37 1.08
N ILE A 18 -11.62 -3.95 0.00
CA ILE A 18 -11.82 -3.47 -1.37
C ILE A 18 -12.24 -4.64 -2.24
N SER A 19 -13.46 -4.62 -2.79
CA SER A 19 -13.91 -5.71 -3.67
C SER A 19 -12.97 -5.90 -4.87
N LYS A 20 -12.96 -7.10 -5.46
CA LYS A 20 -12.14 -7.36 -6.65
C LYS A 20 -12.48 -6.42 -7.82
N SER A 21 -13.76 -6.13 -8.03
CA SER A 21 -14.21 -5.25 -9.10
C SER A 21 -13.76 -3.80 -8.90
N ASP A 22 -13.73 -3.32 -7.66
CA ASP A 22 -13.22 -1.98 -7.36
C ASP A 22 -11.70 -1.92 -7.44
N LEU A 23 -11.00 -2.99 -7.04
CA LEU A 23 -9.56 -3.10 -7.26
C LEU A 23 -9.22 -3.02 -8.76
N ASP A 24 -10.00 -3.66 -9.63
CA ASP A 24 -9.81 -3.60 -11.08
C ASP A 24 -10.03 -2.19 -11.64
N LYS A 25 -11.04 -1.45 -11.14
CA LYS A 25 -11.24 -0.03 -11.47
C LYS A 25 -10.08 0.85 -10.99
N ILE A 26 -9.56 0.61 -9.78
CA ILE A 26 -8.37 1.31 -9.26
C ILE A 26 -7.18 1.08 -10.18
N ASN A 27 -6.96 -0.17 -10.61
CA ASN A 27 -5.87 -0.52 -11.50
C ASN A 27 -6.00 0.14 -12.88
N ALA A 28 -7.21 0.22 -13.43
CA ALA A 28 -7.47 0.92 -14.68
C ALA A 28 -7.16 2.42 -14.60
N ASN A 29 -7.36 3.03 -13.43
CA ASN A 29 -7.08 4.46 -13.19
C ASN A 29 -5.66 4.73 -12.68
N ARG A 30 -4.91 3.70 -12.29
CA ARG A 30 -3.60 3.81 -11.64
C ARG A 30 -2.59 4.70 -12.39
N PRO A 31 -2.43 4.63 -13.71
CA PRO A 31 -1.48 5.49 -14.42
C PRO A 31 -1.76 7.00 -14.22
N VAL A 32 -3.05 7.39 -14.13
CA VAL A 32 -3.46 8.78 -13.88
C VAL A 32 -3.06 9.20 -12.46
N TYR A 33 -3.32 8.33 -11.47
CA TYR A 33 -2.95 8.60 -10.08
C TYR A 33 -1.43 8.71 -9.88
N GLU A 34 -0.67 7.77 -10.45
CA GLU A 34 0.80 7.74 -10.35
C GLU A 34 1.40 8.99 -11.00
N LYS A 35 0.91 9.38 -12.17
CA LYS A 35 1.37 10.59 -12.86
C LYS A 35 1.17 11.86 -12.04
N SER A 36 -0.01 12.05 -11.44
CA SER A 36 -0.29 13.25 -10.64
C SER A 36 0.44 13.24 -9.30
N ALA A 37 0.51 12.10 -8.62
CA ALA A 37 1.20 11.96 -7.33
C ALA A 37 2.73 12.14 -7.45
N ALA A 38 3.33 11.65 -8.53
CA ALA A 38 4.77 11.76 -8.79
C ALA A 38 5.27 13.21 -8.83
N ARG A 39 4.42 14.17 -9.21
CA ARG A 39 4.76 15.60 -9.23
C ARG A 39 5.13 16.17 -7.86
N TYR A 40 4.61 15.57 -6.79
CA TYR A 40 4.77 16.04 -5.41
C TYR A 40 5.45 15.01 -4.49
N GLY A 41 5.70 13.78 -4.99
CA GLY A 41 6.46 12.77 -4.26
C GLY A 41 5.71 12.09 -3.11
N PHE A 42 4.37 12.07 -3.14
CA PHE A 42 3.52 11.34 -2.19
C PHE A 42 2.95 10.05 -2.82
N PRO A 43 2.45 9.08 -2.04
CA PRO A 43 1.92 7.81 -2.57
C PRO A 43 0.62 7.99 -3.37
N TRP A 44 0.57 7.42 -4.58
CA TRP A 44 -0.60 7.49 -5.47
C TRP A 44 -1.87 6.89 -4.86
N GLN A 45 -1.71 5.94 -3.93
CA GLN A 45 -2.79 5.32 -3.18
C GLN A 45 -3.69 6.35 -2.49
N LEU A 46 -3.14 7.50 -2.09
CA LEU A 46 -3.92 8.56 -1.45
C LEU A 46 -5.01 9.12 -2.38
N ILE A 47 -4.68 9.33 -3.66
CA ILE A 47 -5.63 9.79 -4.67
C ILE A 47 -6.67 8.70 -4.95
N ALA A 48 -6.25 7.45 -5.08
CA ALA A 48 -7.15 6.32 -5.34
C ALA A 48 -8.17 6.13 -4.20
N THR A 49 -7.72 6.23 -2.95
CA THR A 49 -8.56 6.19 -1.76
C THR A 49 -9.64 7.26 -1.78
N LEU A 50 -9.27 8.49 -2.13
CA LEU A 50 -10.22 9.61 -2.14
C LEU A 50 -11.21 9.47 -3.30
N HIS A 51 -10.75 9.06 -4.49
CA HIS A 51 -11.66 8.73 -5.59
C HIS A 51 -12.67 7.63 -5.21
N TYR A 52 -12.23 6.60 -4.48
CA TYR A 52 -13.12 5.56 -3.97
C TYR A 52 -14.15 6.13 -3.00
N ARG A 53 -13.71 6.91 -2.00
CA ARG A 53 -14.57 7.42 -0.93
C ARG A 53 -15.60 8.43 -1.43
N GLU A 54 -15.25 9.24 -2.43
CA GLU A 54 -16.10 10.33 -2.91
C GLU A 54 -17.11 9.89 -3.95
N THR A 55 -16.69 9.14 -4.96
CA THR A 55 -17.55 8.80 -6.10
C THR A 55 -17.54 7.32 -6.45
N SER A 56 -17.03 6.46 -5.55
CA SER A 56 -16.94 5.01 -5.80
C SER A 56 -16.22 4.69 -7.11
N LEU A 57 -15.12 5.42 -7.36
CA LEU A 57 -14.25 5.29 -8.53
C LEU A 57 -14.90 5.66 -9.88
N ARG A 58 -16.05 6.35 -9.88
CA ARG A 58 -16.71 6.79 -11.11
C ARG A 58 -16.00 8.01 -11.68
N ARG A 59 -15.61 7.95 -12.95
CA ARG A 59 -15.16 9.11 -13.74
C ARG A 59 -16.36 9.99 -14.14
N TYR A 60 -17.00 10.58 -13.14
CA TYR A 60 -18.28 11.27 -13.27
C TYR A 60 -18.32 12.54 -12.41
N ASN A 61 -18.74 13.66 -13.01
CA ASN A 61 -19.01 14.90 -12.31
C ASN A 61 -20.47 14.93 -11.81
N PRO A 62 -20.70 14.90 -10.49
CA PRO A 62 -22.05 15.08 -9.95
C PRO A 62 -22.56 16.50 -10.11
N THR A 63 -23.89 16.64 -10.05
CA THR A 63 -24.63 17.89 -10.28
C THR A 63 -24.38 18.98 -9.24
N ASN A 64 -23.67 18.65 -8.15
CA ASN A 64 -23.29 19.63 -7.13
C ASN A 64 -22.08 20.49 -7.54
N GLY A 65 -21.47 20.26 -8.72
CA GLY A 65 -20.39 21.10 -9.23
C GLY A 65 -19.03 20.92 -8.53
N GLN A 66 -18.89 19.93 -7.66
CA GLN A 66 -17.65 19.71 -6.88
C GLN A 66 -16.67 18.74 -7.54
N GLY A 67 -17.06 18.15 -8.68
CA GLY A 67 -16.21 17.27 -9.49
C GLY A 67 -16.02 15.87 -8.92
N ILE A 68 -15.18 15.07 -9.56
CA ILE A 68 -14.99 13.62 -9.28
C ILE A 68 -14.51 13.36 -7.85
N TYR A 69 -13.76 14.31 -7.30
CA TYR A 69 -13.20 14.26 -5.95
C TYR A 69 -13.98 15.09 -4.94
N GLN A 70 -15.13 15.67 -5.28
CA GLN A 70 -15.93 16.46 -4.32
C GLN A 70 -15.12 17.57 -3.64
N LEU A 71 -14.42 18.38 -4.44
CA LEU A 71 -13.47 19.40 -3.96
C LEU A 71 -14.19 20.65 -3.43
N TYR A 72 -14.87 20.52 -2.29
CA TYR A 72 -15.70 21.57 -1.70
C TYR A 72 -14.98 22.92 -1.57
N SER A 73 -13.82 22.95 -0.91
CA SER A 73 -13.09 24.21 -0.65
C SER A 73 -12.57 24.87 -1.93
N TYR A 74 -12.19 24.07 -2.93
CA TYR A 74 -11.70 24.58 -4.21
C TYR A 74 -12.81 25.20 -5.06
N THR A 75 -13.99 24.59 -5.02
CA THR A 75 -15.18 24.97 -5.81
C THR A 75 -16.14 25.90 -5.06
N GLY A 76 -15.87 26.22 -3.79
CA GLY A 76 -16.79 26.97 -2.94
C GLY A 76 -18.13 26.25 -2.79
N GLY A 77 -18.09 24.92 -2.59
CA GLY A 77 -19.28 24.06 -2.57
C GLY A 77 -19.95 23.86 -3.92
N GLY A 78 -19.30 24.25 -5.03
CA GLY A 78 -19.85 24.22 -6.39
C GLY A 78 -20.41 25.56 -6.87
N HIS A 79 -20.16 26.65 -6.15
CA HIS A 79 -20.74 27.96 -6.44
C HIS A 79 -19.75 29.00 -6.97
N ASN A 80 -18.44 28.72 -6.96
CA ASN A 80 -17.43 29.66 -7.48
C ASN A 80 -17.03 29.34 -8.93
N SER A 81 -16.16 30.17 -9.51
CA SER A 81 -15.70 30.04 -10.90
C SER A 81 -14.88 28.78 -11.20
N ASN A 82 -14.46 28.02 -10.18
CA ASN A 82 -13.75 26.75 -10.33
C ASN A 82 -14.69 25.53 -10.35
N ALA A 83 -16.00 25.73 -10.20
CA ALA A 83 -16.97 24.64 -10.20
C ALA A 83 -16.94 23.83 -11.51
N PHE A 84 -17.13 22.52 -11.39
CA PHE A 84 -17.14 21.58 -12.51
C PHE A 84 -18.55 21.45 -13.07
N THR A 85 -18.91 22.33 -14.01
CA THR A 85 -20.28 22.47 -14.54
C THR A 85 -20.63 21.47 -15.65
N ASN A 86 -19.65 20.78 -16.22
CA ASN A 86 -19.87 19.68 -17.15
C ASN A 86 -20.24 18.42 -16.36
N PHE A 87 -21.52 18.27 -16.02
CA PHE A 87 -22.06 17.11 -15.31
C PHE A 87 -22.10 15.89 -16.21
N GLY A 88 -21.91 14.71 -15.62
CA GLY A 88 -21.88 13.47 -16.40
C GLY A 88 -20.52 12.79 -16.43
N GLU A 89 -20.39 11.80 -17.31
CA GLU A 89 -19.11 11.15 -17.58
C GLU A 89 -18.08 12.15 -18.09
N VAL A 90 -16.84 12.00 -17.61
CA VAL A 90 -15.74 12.87 -18.02
C VAL A 90 -14.82 12.18 -19.02
N SER A 91 -14.21 12.98 -19.89
CA SER A 91 -13.13 12.49 -20.75
C SER A 91 -11.89 12.13 -19.93
N GLU A 92 -10.98 11.33 -20.51
CA GLU A 92 -9.71 11.03 -19.86
C GLU A 92 -8.88 12.28 -19.55
N ALA A 93 -8.89 13.26 -20.45
CA ALA A 93 -8.19 14.53 -20.26
C ALA A 93 -8.75 15.32 -19.07
N GLU A 94 -10.09 15.33 -18.91
CA GLU A 94 -10.73 15.99 -17.79
C GLU A 94 -10.51 15.23 -16.47
N PHE A 95 -10.54 13.90 -16.51
CA PHE A 95 -10.18 13.07 -15.35
C PHE A 95 -8.74 13.34 -14.89
N GLN A 96 -7.78 13.39 -15.83
CA GLN A 96 -6.39 13.74 -15.54
C GLN A 96 -6.29 15.15 -14.94
N ARG A 97 -6.98 16.15 -15.53
CA ARG A 97 -6.97 17.53 -15.04
C ARG A 97 -7.47 17.65 -13.60
N GLN A 98 -8.61 17.00 -13.28
CA GLN A 98 -9.13 17.00 -11.92
C GLN A 98 -8.23 16.23 -10.95
N THR A 99 -7.59 15.16 -11.41
CA THR A 99 -6.62 14.40 -10.60
C THR A 99 -5.38 15.24 -10.27
N ASP A 100 -4.91 16.06 -11.23
CA ASP A 100 -3.80 16.98 -11.03
C ASP A 100 -4.15 18.11 -10.04
N ILE A 101 -5.36 18.66 -10.11
CA ILE A 101 -5.87 19.63 -9.12
C ILE A 101 -5.93 18.98 -7.75
N MET A 102 -6.45 17.75 -7.67
CA MET A 102 -6.53 17.01 -6.43
C MET A 102 -5.15 16.79 -5.81
N ALA A 103 -4.16 16.38 -6.62
CA ALA A 103 -2.79 16.20 -6.16
C ALA A 103 -2.15 17.49 -5.61
N ASP A 104 -2.42 18.63 -6.27
CA ASP A 104 -1.98 19.94 -5.78
C ASP A 104 -2.60 20.28 -4.41
N LEU A 105 -3.92 20.12 -4.28
CA LEU A 105 -4.62 20.38 -3.01
C LEU A 105 -4.15 19.44 -1.89
N LEU A 106 -3.86 18.18 -2.20
CA LEU A 106 -3.31 17.23 -1.24
C LEU A 106 -1.96 17.71 -0.69
N GLN A 107 -1.06 18.21 -1.54
CA GLN A 107 0.25 18.67 -1.10
C GLN A 107 0.19 20.05 -0.42
N ASN A 108 -0.49 21.00 -1.05
CA ASN A 108 -0.38 22.42 -0.74
C ASN A 108 -1.48 22.95 0.17
N ASN A 109 -2.57 22.19 0.36
CA ASN A 109 -3.69 22.59 1.22
C ASN A 109 -3.90 21.59 2.36
N TYR A 110 -4.48 20.42 2.07
CA TYR A 110 -4.85 19.44 3.09
C TYR A 110 -3.61 18.88 3.80
N GLY A 111 -2.53 18.64 3.06
CA GLY A 111 -1.24 18.14 3.54
C GLY A 111 -0.28 19.19 4.06
N ALA A 112 -0.64 20.48 4.03
CA ALA A 112 0.28 21.54 4.45
C ALA A 112 0.78 21.32 5.89
N GLY A 113 2.11 21.29 6.04
CA GLY A 113 2.81 21.06 7.31
C GLY A 113 2.78 19.62 7.82
N LEU A 114 2.28 18.65 7.03
CA LEU A 114 2.23 17.23 7.41
C LEU A 114 3.36 16.44 6.75
N ASN A 115 3.83 15.40 7.44
CA ASN A 115 4.69 14.40 6.84
C ASN A 115 3.84 13.31 6.18
N LEU A 116 3.62 13.41 4.88
CA LEU A 116 2.79 12.45 4.12
C LEU A 116 3.47 11.07 3.89
N LYS A 117 4.62 10.83 4.53
CA LYS A 117 5.27 9.51 4.59
C LYS A 117 4.93 8.74 5.86
N THR A 118 4.18 9.34 6.80
CA THR A 118 3.77 8.70 8.04
C THR A 118 2.26 8.50 8.08
N ASP A 119 1.83 7.42 8.73
CA ASP A 119 0.40 7.12 8.92
C ASP A 119 -0.32 8.27 9.63
N ASP A 120 0.32 8.86 10.63
CA ASP A 120 -0.20 10.02 11.36
C ASP A 120 -0.45 11.21 10.42
N GLY A 121 0.49 11.50 9.52
CA GLY A 121 0.33 12.56 8.53
C GLY A 121 -0.80 12.27 7.55
N ILE A 122 -0.91 11.03 7.07
CA ILE A 122 -1.97 10.61 6.16
C ILE A 122 -3.35 10.67 6.84
N LYS A 123 -3.51 10.14 8.05
CA LYS A 123 -4.77 10.21 8.80
C LYS A 123 -5.19 11.66 9.05
N THR A 124 -4.26 12.51 9.46
CA THR A 124 -4.52 13.94 9.67
C THR A 124 -4.98 14.61 8.38
N LEU A 125 -4.33 14.32 7.25
CA LEU A 125 -4.74 14.84 5.94
C LEU A 125 -6.15 14.37 5.58
N LEU A 126 -6.46 13.07 5.71
CA LEU A 126 -7.78 12.51 5.42
C LEU A 126 -8.87 13.13 6.32
N PHE A 127 -8.52 13.43 7.57
CA PHE A 127 -9.43 14.10 8.48
C PHE A 127 -9.70 15.56 8.09
N ARG A 128 -8.66 16.29 7.66
CA ARG A 128 -8.79 17.64 7.09
C ARG A 128 -9.62 17.66 5.83
N TYR A 129 -9.40 16.66 4.96
CA TYR A 129 -10.14 16.51 3.72
C TYR A 129 -11.64 16.38 3.94
N ASN A 130 -12.05 15.49 4.86
CA ASN A 130 -13.46 15.28 5.21
C ASN A 130 -14.07 16.45 6.00
N GLY A 131 -13.25 17.23 6.69
CA GLY A 131 -13.69 18.24 7.65
C GLY A 131 -13.51 17.78 9.10
N THR A 132 -12.80 18.60 9.89
CA THR A 132 -12.36 18.31 11.26
C THR A 132 -13.42 18.64 12.32
N ALA A 133 -14.60 18.02 12.21
CA ALA A 133 -15.71 18.31 13.11
C ALA A 133 -15.38 17.95 14.58
N ARG A 134 -15.73 18.85 15.51
CA ARG A 134 -15.53 18.65 16.96
C ARG A 134 -16.23 17.40 17.49
N SER A 135 -17.34 16.99 16.88
CA SER A 135 -18.04 15.75 17.20
C SER A 135 -17.15 14.51 17.03
N TYR A 136 -16.32 14.45 15.99
CA TYR A 136 -15.39 13.34 15.77
C TYR A 136 -14.24 13.33 16.79
N ILE A 137 -13.77 14.49 17.20
CA ILE A 137 -12.78 14.62 18.28
C ILE A 137 -13.39 14.12 19.61
N SER A 138 -14.62 14.53 19.92
CA SER A 138 -15.34 14.05 21.11
C SER A 138 -15.58 12.55 21.06
N GLN A 139 -15.97 12.01 19.89
CA GLN A 139 -16.19 10.58 19.69
C GLN A 139 -14.90 9.78 19.94
N ALA A 140 -13.75 10.27 19.47
CA ALA A 140 -12.45 9.64 19.75
C ALA A 140 -12.15 9.60 21.26
N ARG A 141 -12.37 10.71 21.97
CA ARG A 141 -12.16 10.78 23.43
C ARG A 141 -13.03 9.78 24.17
N THR A 142 -14.31 9.66 23.81
CA THR A 142 -15.24 8.69 24.40
C THR A 142 -14.77 7.25 24.20
N LEU A 143 -14.05 6.95 23.12
CA LEU A 143 -13.48 5.63 22.85
C LEU A 143 -12.12 5.37 23.54
N GLY A 144 -11.59 6.38 24.24
CA GLY A 144 -10.34 6.30 25.01
C GLY A 144 -9.08 6.68 24.23
N TYR A 145 -9.21 7.33 23.07
CA TYR A 145 -8.05 7.84 22.34
C TYR A 145 -7.52 9.13 22.98
N THR A 146 -6.21 9.33 22.87
CA THR A 146 -5.53 10.56 23.31
C THR A 146 -5.96 11.78 22.49
N GLU A 147 -5.68 12.99 22.97
CA GLU A 147 -5.95 14.22 22.22
C GLU A 147 -5.22 14.26 20.88
N GLN A 148 -3.98 13.79 20.83
CA GLN A 148 -3.19 13.71 19.61
C GLN A 148 -3.82 12.74 18.61
N GLU A 149 -4.26 11.57 19.06
CA GLU A 149 -4.98 10.60 18.23
C GLU A 149 -6.33 11.15 17.75
N ALA A 150 -7.11 11.77 18.63
CA ALA A 150 -8.38 12.40 18.28
C ALA A 150 -8.21 13.50 17.23
N ALA A 151 -7.18 14.34 17.37
CA ALA A 151 -6.86 15.42 16.44
C ALA A 151 -6.45 14.92 15.03
N ARG A 152 -6.07 13.64 14.91
CA ARG A 152 -5.71 13.01 13.64
C ARG A 152 -6.84 12.19 13.01
N GLY A 153 -8.03 12.21 13.61
CA GLY A 153 -9.24 11.62 13.04
C GLY A 153 -9.53 10.18 13.48
N GLU A 154 -8.97 9.70 14.58
CA GLU A 154 -9.27 8.34 15.10
C GLU A 154 -10.78 8.13 15.41
N GLY A 155 -11.51 9.22 15.69
CA GLY A 155 -12.95 9.22 15.91
C GLY A 155 -13.81 9.53 14.68
N SER A 156 -13.20 9.71 13.50
CA SER A 156 -13.93 9.97 12.26
C SER A 156 -14.24 8.67 11.52
N PRO A 157 -15.52 8.33 11.27
CA PRO A 157 -15.86 7.20 10.41
C PRO A 157 -15.30 7.34 9.00
N TYR A 158 -15.19 8.57 8.47
CA TYR A 158 -14.55 8.75 7.17
C TYR A 158 -13.10 8.22 7.15
N VAL A 159 -12.36 8.36 8.25
CA VAL A 159 -10.94 7.98 8.33
C VAL A 159 -10.78 6.52 8.79
N MET A 160 -11.48 6.11 9.84
CA MET A 160 -11.19 4.88 10.61
C MET A 160 -12.39 3.92 10.78
N ASN A 161 -13.47 4.08 10.01
CA ASN A 161 -14.60 3.14 10.12
C ASN A 161 -14.17 1.70 9.84
N LEU A 162 -14.72 0.76 10.63
CA LEU A 162 -14.43 -0.67 10.58
C LEU A 162 -12.98 -1.07 10.94
N ALA A 163 -12.19 -0.17 11.55
CA ALA A 163 -10.79 -0.46 11.89
C ALA A 163 -10.64 -1.55 12.96
N ASP A 164 -11.55 -1.57 13.93
CA ASP A 164 -11.57 -2.49 15.05
C ASP A 164 -12.98 -2.56 15.64
N SER A 165 -13.14 -3.40 16.67
CA SER A 165 -14.43 -3.61 17.35
C SER A 165 -15.06 -2.33 17.91
N LYS A 166 -14.26 -1.37 18.39
CA LYS A 166 -14.78 -0.10 18.94
C LYS A 166 -15.24 0.85 17.83
N ARG A 167 -14.71 0.71 16.62
CA ARG A 167 -14.99 1.58 15.47
C ARG A 167 -15.73 0.85 14.34
N ASP A 168 -16.35 -0.28 14.66
CA ASP A 168 -17.18 -1.04 13.74
C ASP A 168 -18.62 -0.49 13.75
N SER A 169 -19.00 0.25 12.69
CA SER A 169 -20.36 0.78 12.52
C SER A 169 -21.45 -0.29 12.49
N ARG A 170 -21.11 -1.55 12.22
CA ARG A 170 -22.06 -2.67 12.23
C ARG A 170 -22.44 -3.09 13.64
N LYS A 171 -21.60 -2.77 14.64
CA LYS A 171 -21.72 -3.27 16.01
C LYS A 171 -21.81 -2.16 17.06
N ASN A 172 -21.20 -1.00 16.79
CA ASN A 172 -21.22 0.14 17.70
C ASN A 172 -22.25 1.18 17.24
N SER A 173 -23.41 1.21 17.89
CA SER A 173 -24.46 2.20 17.63
C SER A 173 -24.06 3.64 17.98
N ASN A 174 -23.03 3.82 18.79
CA ASN A 174 -22.48 5.14 19.17
C ASN A 174 -21.37 5.61 18.22
N TRP A 175 -21.05 4.82 17.18
CA TRP A 175 -20.11 5.22 16.13
C TRP A 175 -20.86 5.99 15.04
N LEU A 176 -20.84 7.32 15.16
CA LEU A 176 -21.69 8.22 14.37
C LEU A 176 -20.90 9.00 13.32
N MET A 177 -21.58 9.30 12.21
CA MET A 177 -21.10 10.04 11.04
C MET A 177 -22.04 11.21 10.72
N ILE A 178 -21.47 12.35 10.37
CA ILE A 178 -22.16 13.48 9.74
C ILE A 178 -22.18 13.22 8.23
N LYS A 179 -23.37 13.12 7.62
CA LYS A 179 -23.56 12.71 6.22
C LYS A 179 -23.75 13.88 5.26
N THR A 180 -24.01 15.06 5.77
CA THR A 180 -24.26 16.28 5.00
C THR A 180 -23.49 17.43 5.62
N ASP A 181 -23.14 18.41 4.80
CA ASP A 181 -22.50 19.63 5.28
C ASP A 181 -23.35 20.27 6.38
N HIS A 182 -22.71 20.63 7.49
CA HIS A 182 -23.35 21.19 8.69
C HIS A 182 -24.44 20.30 9.34
N GLY A 183 -24.50 19.01 8.99
CA GLY A 183 -25.47 18.07 9.53
C GLY A 183 -25.15 17.59 10.96
N HIS A 184 -26.07 16.80 11.51
CA HIS A 184 -25.90 16.17 12.83
C HIS A 184 -25.33 14.74 12.71
N PRO A 185 -24.60 14.24 13.73
CA PRO A 185 -24.14 12.86 13.75
C PRO A 185 -25.31 11.87 13.71
N THR A 186 -25.23 10.91 12.78
CA THR A 186 -26.19 9.80 12.62
C THR A 186 -25.41 8.48 12.50
N SER A 187 -26.09 7.34 12.38
CA SER A 187 -25.40 6.05 12.19
C SER A 187 -24.38 6.10 11.04
N ALA A 188 -23.15 5.67 11.32
CA ALA A 188 -22.11 5.58 10.31
C ALA A 188 -22.48 4.60 9.18
N ASN A 189 -21.99 4.87 7.98
CA ASN A 189 -22.18 3.95 6.85
C ASN A 189 -21.32 2.68 7.03
N LEU A 190 -21.43 1.76 6.06
CA LEU A 190 -20.69 0.49 6.08
C LEU A 190 -19.43 0.53 5.22
N ILE A 191 -19.00 1.71 4.78
CA ILE A 191 -17.81 1.84 3.94
C ILE A 191 -16.57 1.86 4.85
N PRO A 192 -15.54 1.04 4.59
CA PRO A 192 -14.28 1.11 5.32
C PRO A 192 -13.69 2.52 5.33
N GLY A 193 -13.04 2.87 6.44
CA GLY A 193 -12.35 4.15 6.57
C GLY A 193 -11.31 4.36 5.47
N ALA A 194 -11.16 5.61 5.04
CA ALA A 194 -10.22 6.01 4.00
C ALA A 194 -8.79 5.54 4.30
N PHE A 195 -8.37 5.58 5.58
CA PHE A 195 -7.03 5.12 5.95
C PHE A 195 -6.86 3.60 5.79
N LEU A 196 -7.91 2.82 6.02
CA LEU A 196 -7.89 1.37 5.83
C LEU A 196 -7.79 1.03 4.34
N ILE A 197 -8.52 1.74 3.50
CA ILE A 197 -8.43 1.61 2.04
C ILE A 197 -7.02 1.97 1.56
N PHE A 198 -6.49 3.10 2.02
CA PHE A 198 -5.13 3.55 1.70
C PHE A 198 -4.09 2.49 2.09
N SER A 199 -4.21 1.92 3.28
CA SER A 199 -3.31 0.86 3.74
C SER A 199 -3.49 -0.43 2.95
N ALA A 200 -4.71 -0.83 2.61
CA ALA A 200 -4.99 -2.02 1.81
C ALA A 200 -4.41 -1.90 0.38
N LEU A 201 -4.30 -0.69 -0.15
CA LEU A 201 -3.62 -0.39 -1.41
C LEU A 201 -2.09 -0.29 -1.27
N GLY A 202 -1.58 -0.41 -0.04
CA GLY A 202 -0.15 -0.36 0.22
C GLY A 202 0.43 1.02 0.53
N GLY A 203 -0.39 2.02 0.82
CA GLY A 203 0.09 3.36 1.13
C GLY A 203 0.73 3.51 2.51
N SER A 204 0.40 2.62 3.45
CA SER A 204 0.85 2.69 4.86
C SER A 204 1.98 1.71 5.16
N ASN A 205 2.89 2.15 6.03
CA ASN A 205 3.95 1.32 6.61
C ASN A 205 3.54 0.68 7.95
N GLY A 206 2.35 1.00 8.49
CA GLY A 206 2.05 0.82 9.91
C GLY A 206 0.66 0.25 10.26
N ILE A 207 -0.13 -0.26 9.31
CA ILE A 207 -1.20 -1.22 9.66
C ILE A 207 -0.67 -2.66 9.57
N SER A 208 0.32 -2.98 10.41
CA SER A 208 0.74 -4.38 10.64
C SER A 208 -0.08 -5.08 11.73
N ASN A 209 -1.09 -4.42 12.31
CA ASN A 209 -1.86 -4.94 13.44
C ASN A 209 -3.38 -5.06 13.19
N CYS A 210 -3.82 -5.26 11.95
CA CYS A 210 -5.06 -5.99 11.73
C CYS A 210 -4.73 -7.48 11.78
N SER A 211 -4.89 -8.07 12.96
CA SER A 211 -4.81 -9.50 13.20
C SER A 211 -5.87 -10.23 12.36
N GLY A 212 -5.49 -10.67 11.15
CA GLY A 212 -6.35 -11.49 10.30
C GLY A 212 -6.02 -11.44 8.81
N SER A 213 -5.03 -12.23 8.39
CA SER A 213 -4.79 -12.69 7.01
C SER A 213 -4.42 -11.62 5.97
N GLY A 214 -3.14 -11.66 5.61
CA GLY A 214 -2.41 -10.76 4.74
C GLY A 214 -2.75 -10.74 3.25
N GLY A 215 -2.39 -9.61 2.66
CA GLY A 215 -2.32 -9.38 1.22
C GLY A 215 -1.31 -8.26 1.00
N GLY A 216 -0.35 -8.48 0.11
CA GLY A 216 0.78 -7.56 -0.07
C GLY A 216 0.45 -6.27 -0.82
N ASN A 217 1.40 -5.36 -0.71
CA ASN A 217 1.35 -3.95 -1.09
C ASN A 217 1.48 -3.70 -2.62
N LEU A 218 1.55 -4.74 -3.46
CA LEU A 218 1.94 -4.61 -4.88
C LEU A 218 3.29 -3.87 -5.07
N SER A 219 4.14 -3.94 -4.06
CA SER A 219 5.46 -3.35 -4.00
C SER A 219 6.43 -4.35 -3.39
N ILE A 220 7.41 -4.81 -4.18
CA ILE A 220 8.47 -5.71 -3.70
C ILE A 220 9.27 -4.99 -2.61
N ASN A 221 9.60 -3.71 -2.80
CA ASN A 221 10.35 -2.91 -1.84
C ASN A 221 9.64 -2.84 -0.49
N GLN A 222 8.37 -2.40 -0.47
CA GLN A 222 7.65 -2.24 0.79
C GLN A 222 7.38 -3.57 1.48
N THR A 223 7.12 -4.61 0.69
CA THR A 223 6.96 -5.96 1.22
C THR A 223 8.25 -6.45 1.87
N ALA A 224 9.40 -6.29 1.20
CA ALA A 224 10.70 -6.65 1.76
C ALA A 224 10.99 -5.90 3.07
N LEU A 225 10.70 -4.60 3.14
CA LEU A 225 10.86 -3.79 4.35
C LEU A 225 9.95 -4.27 5.49
N ASN A 226 8.71 -4.67 5.20
CA ASN A 226 7.74 -5.14 6.20
C ASN A 226 8.07 -6.54 6.73
N LEU A 227 8.67 -7.41 5.89
CA LEU A 227 9.00 -8.78 6.24
C LEU A 227 10.42 -8.90 6.82
N ALA A 228 11.34 -7.99 6.51
CA ALA A 228 12.69 -8.00 7.08
C ALA A 228 12.73 -7.41 8.49
N TRP A 229 13.60 -7.94 9.33
CA TRP A 229 13.99 -7.27 10.56
C TRP A 229 14.81 -6.01 10.26
N ALA A 230 14.57 -4.93 11.02
CA ALA A 230 15.31 -3.68 10.88
C ALA A 230 16.77 -3.78 11.38
N ASN A 231 17.05 -4.73 12.28
CA ASN A 231 18.34 -4.93 12.94
C ASN A 231 18.80 -6.37 12.78
N THR A 232 20.11 -6.59 12.84
CA THR A 232 20.72 -7.91 12.77
C THR A 232 20.66 -8.67 14.10
N GLY A 233 20.86 -9.99 14.09
CA GLY A 233 21.11 -10.79 15.31
C GLY A 233 19.91 -11.54 15.88
N HIS A 234 18.80 -11.59 15.16
CA HIS A 234 17.60 -12.38 15.53
C HIS A 234 17.70 -13.88 15.20
N GLY A 235 18.79 -14.31 14.55
CA GLY A 235 18.99 -15.69 14.12
C GLY A 235 17.87 -16.19 13.21
N ILE A 236 17.47 -17.44 13.38
CA ILE A 236 16.49 -18.14 12.52
C ILE A 236 15.02 -17.82 12.84
N THR A 237 14.74 -16.86 13.72
CA THR A 237 13.37 -16.53 14.12
C THR A 237 12.79 -15.45 13.21
N PRO A 238 11.74 -15.71 12.42
CA PRO A 238 11.07 -14.67 11.64
C PRO A 238 10.26 -13.76 12.56
N ASN A 239 10.16 -12.47 12.23
CA ASN A 239 9.14 -11.60 12.82
C ASN A 239 7.74 -12.09 12.43
N ASP A 240 6.72 -11.59 13.11
CA ASP A 240 5.34 -12.06 12.94
C ASP A 240 4.81 -11.82 11.52
N ASN A 241 5.15 -10.68 10.91
CA ASN A 241 4.76 -10.38 9.53
C ASN A 241 5.33 -11.42 8.56
N TYR A 242 6.61 -11.76 8.69
CA TYR A 242 7.27 -12.75 7.84
C TYR A 242 6.78 -14.16 8.09
N ARG A 243 6.54 -14.53 9.35
CA ARG A 243 5.93 -15.81 9.72
C ARG A 243 4.57 -16.00 9.05
N ASN A 244 3.72 -14.98 9.08
CA ASN A 244 2.40 -15.03 8.46
C ASN A 244 2.51 -15.10 6.93
N ALA A 245 3.39 -14.30 6.34
CA ALA A 245 3.64 -14.32 4.90
C ALA A 245 4.13 -15.68 4.38
N LEU A 246 5.00 -16.37 5.14
CA LEU A 246 5.47 -17.72 4.81
C LEU A 246 4.31 -18.73 4.73
N ILE A 247 3.35 -18.63 5.66
CA ILE A 247 2.17 -19.51 5.70
C ILE A 247 1.24 -19.21 4.53
N GLU A 248 0.94 -17.93 4.28
CA GLU A 248 -0.04 -17.52 3.27
C GLU A 248 0.44 -17.75 1.84
N THR A 249 1.74 -17.59 1.59
CA THR A 249 2.35 -17.86 0.29
C THR A 249 2.63 -19.35 0.05
N GLY A 250 2.42 -20.18 1.08
CA GLY A 250 2.73 -21.61 1.08
C GLY A 250 4.22 -21.94 1.03
N ILE A 251 5.11 -20.94 1.16
CA ILE A 251 6.57 -21.15 1.18
C ILE A 251 6.98 -21.99 2.39
N ASN A 252 6.23 -21.92 3.49
CA ASN A 252 6.47 -22.75 4.68
C ASN A 252 6.32 -24.27 4.45
N ARG A 253 5.96 -24.70 3.24
CA ARG A 253 5.84 -26.10 2.84
C ARG A 253 6.80 -26.48 1.70
N LEU A 254 7.70 -25.58 1.32
CA LEU A 254 8.62 -25.76 0.19
C LEU A 254 10.08 -25.74 0.65
N GLY A 255 10.92 -26.45 -0.11
CA GLY A 255 12.36 -26.55 0.16
C GLY A 255 12.67 -27.46 1.35
N ASP A 256 13.81 -27.19 1.99
CA ASP A 256 14.24 -27.92 3.18
C ASP A 256 13.73 -27.28 4.48
N ARG A 257 14.12 -27.85 5.63
CA ARG A 257 13.66 -27.36 6.94
C ARG A 257 13.94 -25.88 7.17
N TRP A 258 15.03 -25.35 6.62
CA TRP A 258 15.44 -23.95 6.78
C TRP A 258 14.60 -23.03 5.91
N SER A 259 14.31 -23.47 4.69
CA SER A 259 13.39 -22.79 3.77
C SER A 259 11.98 -22.70 4.36
N MET A 260 11.48 -23.79 4.93
CA MET A 260 10.14 -23.86 5.53
C MET A 260 9.94 -22.89 6.72
N MET A 261 11.01 -22.60 7.48
CA MET A 261 10.98 -21.61 8.56
C MET A 261 11.39 -20.20 8.13
N GLY A 262 11.67 -20.01 6.84
CA GLY A 262 12.06 -18.73 6.26
C GLY A 262 13.53 -18.33 6.50
N ALA A 263 14.33 -19.21 7.07
CA ALA A 263 15.78 -19.03 7.27
C ALA A 263 16.56 -19.51 6.04
N SER A 264 16.12 -19.11 4.85
CA SER A 264 16.81 -19.32 3.57
C SER A 264 16.63 -18.08 2.69
N CYS A 265 17.68 -17.72 1.95
CA CYS A 265 17.71 -16.53 1.10
C CYS A 265 16.59 -16.54 0.04
N ASP A 266 16.38 -17.68 -0.60
CA ASP A 266 15.33 -17.87 -1.62
C ASP A 266 13.94 -18.02 -1.05
N ALA A 267 13.78 -18.62 0.12
CA ALA A 267 12.51 -18.63 0.83
C ALA A 267 12.07 -17.20 1.19
N PHE A 268 12.99 -16.36 1.64
CA PHE A 268 12.69 -14.95 1.92
C PHE A 268 12.30 -14.19 0.65
N VAL A 269 13.12 -14.25 -0.40
CA VAL A 269 12.81 -13.55 -1.66
C VAL A 269 11.52 -14.05 -2.30
N ALA A 270 11.30 -15.37 -2.33
CA ALA A 270 10.08 -15.95 -2.86
C ALA A 270 8.85 -15.54 -2.04
N THR A 271 8.97 -15.49 -0.71
CA THR A 271 7.88 -15.00 0.16
C THR A 271 7.60 -13.53 -0.14
N VAL A 272 8.61 -12.67 -0.22
CA VAL A 272 8.42 -11.25 -0.54
C VAL A 272 7.69 -11.10 -1.88
N ILE A 273 8.14 -11.79 -2.93
CA ILE A 273 7.56 -11.64 -4.26
C ILE A 273 6.14 -12.18 -4.32
N ARG A 274 5.88 -13.37 -3.77
CA ARG A 274 4.53 -13.95 -3.73
C ARG A 274 3.59 -13.12 -2.88
N TYR A 275 4.03 -12.75 -1.68
CA TYR A 275 3.22 -12.01 -0.72
C TYR A 275 2.91 -10.62 -1.24
N SER A 276 3.86 -9.94 -1.88
CA SER A 276 3.65 -8.63 -2.51
C SER A 276 2.54 -8.64 -3.57
N GLY A 277 2.19 -9.81 -4.12
CA GLY A 277 1.21 -9.97 -5.18
C GLY A 277 1.75 -9.70 -6.59
N ILE A 278 3.03 -9.33 -6.74
CA ILE A 278 3.66 -9.07 -8.04
C ILE A 278 3.81 -10.35 -8.86
N ASP A 279 4.23 -11.45 -8.25
CA ASP A 279 4.27 -12.77 -8.91
C ASP A 279 3.97 -13.89 -7.92
N LYS A 280 2.69 -14.24 -7.82
CA LYS A 280 2.19 -15.32 -6.95
C LYS A 280 2.83 -16.68 -7.23
N ASN A 281 3.36 -16.87 -8.44
CA ASN A 281 3.95 -18.13 -8.89
C ASN A 281 5.48 -18.13 -8.84
N PHE A 282 6.11 -17.11 -8.22
CA PHE A 282 7.56 -17.06 -8.10
C PHE A 282 8.09 -18.33 -7.44
N VAL A 283 9.14 -18.93 -8.01
CA VAL A 283 9.57 -20.28 -7.63
C VAL A 283 10.49 -20.26 -6.39
N CYS A 284 10.28 -21.25 -5.53
CA CYS A 284 11.18 -21.66 -4.45
C CYS A 284 11.29 -23.20 -4.49
N CYS A 285 12.41 -23.85 -4.19
CA CYS A 285 13.66 -23.29 -3.66
C CYS A 285 14.88 -23.91 -4.39
N GLY A 286 15.96 -23.15 -4.48
CA GLY A 286 17.24 -23.54 -5.07
C GLY A 286 17.87 -22.42 -5.89
N VAL A 287 18.94 -21.84 -5.34
CA VAL A 287 19.73 -20.75 -5.96
C VAL A 287 21.08 -21.19 -6.53
N SER A 288 21.32 -22.50 -6.64
CA SER A 288 22.42 -23.02 -7.46
C SER A 288 22.23 -22.63 -8.93
N ASN A 289 23.26 -22.77 -9.76
CA ASN A 289 23.18 -22.38 -11.18
C ASN A 289 22.03 -23.04 -11.96
N SER A 290 21.68 -24.28 -11.60
CA SER A 290 20.56 -25.06 -12.16
C SER A 290 19.36 -25.15 -11.22
N GLY A 291 19.39 -24.43 -10.09
CA GLY A 291 18.33 -24.47 -9.10
C GLY A 291 17.01 -23.85 -9.60
N PRO A 292 15.84 -24.33 -9.14
CA PRO A 292 14.54 -23.85 -9.60
C PRO A 292 14.36 -22.33 -9.51
N THR A 293 14.80 -21.70 -8.41
CA THR A 293 14.70 -20.24 -8.22
C THR A 293 15.61 -19.50 -9.20
N SER A 294 16.86 -19.93 -9.33
CA SER A 294 17.81 -19.33 -10.28
C SER A 294 17.33 -19.45 -11.73
N ASN A 295 16.81 -20.62 -12.11
CA ASN A 295 16.28 -20.88 -13.43
C ASN A 295 15.05 -20.00 -13.70
N TYR A 296 14.16 -19.84 -12.73
CA TYR A 296 12.98 -18.99 -12.87
C TYR A 296 13.34 -17.53 -13.10
N VAL A 297 14.26 -16.98 -12.30
CA VAL A 297 14.70 -15.58 -12.47
C VAL A 297 15.36 -15.37 -13.83
N LYS A 298 16.19 -16.30 -14.30
CA LYS A 298 16.92 -16.14 -15.57
C LYS A 298 16.07 -16.40 -16.81
N ASN A 299 15.15 -17.37 -16.76
CA ASN A 299 14.55 -17.96 -17.95
C ASN A 299 13.01 -17.85 -18.03
N SER A 300 12.33 -17.27 -17.02
CA SER A 300 10.87 -17.13 -17.05
C SER A 300 10.35 -16.08 -18.04
N GLY A 301 11.22 -15.23 -18.58
CA GLY A 301 10.84 -14.03 -19.35
C GLY A 301 10.25 -12.90 -18.49
N LYS A 302 10.09 -13.10 -17.17
CA LYS A 302 9.52 -12.08 -16.28
C LYS A 302 10.53 -11.11 -15.68
N PHE A 303 11.81 -11.37 -15.90
CA PHE A 303 12.90 -10.55 -15.40
C PHE A 303 13.88 -10.22 -16.51
N VAL A 304 14.43 -9.01 -16.46
CA VAL A 304 15.52 -8.56 -17.34
C VAL A 304 16.78 -8.34 -16.50
N GLU A 305 17.93 -8.78 -17.00
CA GLU A 305 19.21 -8.47 -16.37
C GLU A 305 19.47 -6.96 -16.45
N VAL A 306 19.87 -6.36 -15.33
CA VAL A 306 20.22 -4.94 -15.22
C VAL A 306 21.61 -4.81 -14.60
N GLU A 307 22.23 -3.64 -14.76
CA GLU A 307 23.53 -3.38 -14.14
C GLU A 307 23.43 -3.42 -12.60
N ASN A 308 24.25 -4.26 -11.96
CA ASN A 308 24.34 -4.35 -10.50
C ASN A 308 25.21 -3.22 -9.94
N ARG A 309 24.71 -1.99 -9.97
CA ARG A 309 25.37 -0.79 -9.41
C ARG A 309 24.34 0.08 -8.70
N GLN A 310 24.72 0.73 -7.59
CA GLN A 310 23.81 1.50 -6.73
C GLN A 310 22.98 2.58 -7.46
N GLY A 311 23.47 3.16 -8.55
CA GLY A 311 22.72 4.12 -9.37
C GLY A 311 21.81 3.50 -10.45
N SER A 312 22.02 2.23 -10.79
CA SER A 312 21.29 1.51 -11.83
C SER A 312 20.18 0.62 -11.25
N LEU A 313 20.38 0.17 -10.01
CA LEU A 313 19.40 -0.61 -9.25
C LEU A 313 18.19 0.25 -8.87
N LYS A 314 17.01 -0.36 -8.91
CA LYS A 314 15.74 0.20 -8.46
C LYS A 314 15.19 -0.65 -7.32
N PRO A 315 14.44 -0.04 -6.38
CA PRO A 315 13.83 -0.77 -5.28
C PRO A 315 12.99 -1.95 -5.78
N GLY A 316 13.26 -3.15 -5.29
CA GLY A 316 12.64 -4.39 -5.74
C GLY A 316 13.45 -5.22 -6.75
N ASP A 317 14.56 -4.70 -7.27
CA ASP A 317 15.47 -5.50 -8.09
C ASP A 317 16.10 -6.64 -7.27
N ILE A 318 16.20 -7.81 -7.88
CA ILE A 318 16.79 -9.00 -7.28
C ILE A 318 18.27 -9.05 -7.63
N ARG A 319 19.14 -9.25 -6.65
CA ARG A 319 20.52 -9.67 -6.89
C ARG A 319 20.62 -11.18 -6.72
N LEU A 320 21.18 -11.85 -7.71
CA LEU A 320 21.32 -13.30 -7.75
C LEU A 320 22.76 -13.70 -8.10
N SER A 321 23.32 -14.60 -7.31
CA SER A 321 24.58 -15.31 -7.58
C SER A 321 24.37 -16.82 -7.37
N SER A 322 25.36 -17.64 -7.75
CA SER A 322 25.31 -19.07 -7.45
C SER A 322 25.39 -19.28 -5.95
N GLY A 323 24.28 -19.64 -5.32
CA GLY A 323 24.19 -19.88 -3.88
C GLY A 323 23.59 -18.75 -3.05
N HIS A 324 23.22 -17.60 -3.64
CA HIS A 324 22.56 -16.52 -2.89
C HIS A 324 21.62 -15.67 -3.74
N ILE A 325 20.52 -15.24 -3.13
CA ILE A 325 19.55 -14.32 -3.70
C ILE A 325 19.11 -13.30 -2.64
N GLU A 326 18.96 -12.04 -3.04
CA GLU A 326 18.60 -10.95 -2.14
C GLU A 326 17.90 -9.82 -2.92
N ILE A 327 17.29 -8.88 -2.22
CA ILE A 327 16.52 -7.79 -2.83
C ILE A 327 17.20 -6.46 -2.51
N TYR A 328 17.45 -5.66 -3.54
CA TYR A 328 17.77 -4.25 -3.35
C TYR A 328 16.52 -3.50 -2.92
N VAL A 329 16.60 -2.86 -1.76
CA VAL A 329 15.50 -2.08 -1.17
C VAL A 329 15.96 -0.66 -0.90
N GLU A 330 15.02 0.26 -0.78
CA GLU A 330 15.30 1.64 -0.43
C GLU A 330 14.40 2.05 0.73
N GLN A 331 15.04 2.49 1.82
CA GLN A 331 14.38 2.93 3.04
C GLN A 331 14.75 4.39 3.27
N ASN A 332 13.75 5.28 3.29
CA ASN A 332 13.96 6.72 3.47
C ASN A 332 14.93 7.37 2.46
N GLY A 333 14.92 6.91 1.21
CA GLY A 333 15.84 7.40 0.17
C GLY A 333 17.26 6.83 0.26
N VAL A 334 17.49 5.83 1.13
CA VAL A 334 18.79 5.18 1.30
C VAL A 334 18.70 3.73 0.82
N GLY A 335 19.54 3.38 -0.15
CA GLY A 335 19.68 2.02 -0.67
C GLY A 335 20.22 1.06 0.37
N LYS A 336 19.61 -0.12 0.47
CA LYS A 336 19.89 -1.21 1.41
C LYS A 336 19.68 -2.56 0.73
N ILE A 337 20.00 -3.63 1.45
CA ILE A 337 19.79 -4.99 1.01
C ILE A 337 18.89 -5.72 2.00
N ALA A 338 17.81 -6.32 1.52
CA ALA A 338 17.00 -7.24 2.29
C ALA A 338 17.43 -8.67 1.94
N SER A 339 17.99 -9.38 2.91
CA SER A 339 18.58 -10.72 2.70
C SER A 339 18.35 -11.64 3.89
N ALA A 340 18.28 -12.94 3.62
CA ALA A 340 18.26 -14.01 4.62
C ALA A 340 19.42 -14.98 4.33
N SER A 341 19.76 -15.86 5.27
CA SER A 341 20.87 -16.80 5.09
C SER A 341 20.48 -18.20 5.53
N HIS A 342 20.76 -19.17 4.66
CA HIS A 342 20.40 -20.58 4.83
C HIS A 342 20.95 -21.13 6.15
N GLY A 343 20.06 -21.54 7.05
CA GLY A 343 20.40 -22.12 8.35
C GLY A 343 20.98 -21.15 9.38
N SER A 344 21.10 -19.86 9.06
CA SER A 344 21.74 -18.85 9.91
C SER A 344 20.77 -17.76 10.34
N ARG A 345 20.03 -17.16 9.39
CA ARG A 345 19.13 -16.03 9.70
C ARG A 345 17.94 -15.93 8.76
N THR A 346 16.84 -15.41 9.29
CA THR A 346 15.68 -14.93 8.51
C THR A 346 15.96 -13.56 7.88
N GLY A 347 14.99 -13.00 7.15
CA GLY A 347 15.16 -11.75 6.42
C GLY A 347 15.51 -10.58 7.33
N GLU A 348 16.58 -9.85 7.00
CA GLU A 348 17.04 -8.67 7.72
C GLU A 348 17.53 -7.58 6.75
N LEU A 349 17.50 -6.33 7.21
CA LEU A 349 18.01 -5.19 6.45
C LEU A 349 19.49 -4.98 6.72
N LEU A 350 20.28 -5.04 5.66
CA LEU A 350 21.72 -4.81 5.65
C LEU A 350 22.06 -3.49 4.93
N PRO A 351 23.19 -2.85 5.28
CA PRO A 351 23.74 -1.78 4.46
C PRO A 351 23.93 -2.24 3.01
N PHE A 352 23.78 -1.31 2.06
CA PHE A 352 24.17 -1.61 0.69
C PHE A 352 25.68 -1.90 0.61
N TYR A 353 26.04 -2.92 -0.15
CA TYR A 353 27.43 -3.29 -0.40
C TYR A 353 27.60 -3.63 -1.89
N ASP A 354 28.70 -3.16 -2.48
CA ASP A 354 29.04 -3.45 -3.87
C ASP A 354 29.57 -4.88 -3.99
N ASN A 355 28.86 -5.69 -4.76
CA ASN A 355 29.21 -7.05 -5.10
C ASN A 355 28.98 -7.34 -6.60
N SER A 356 29.10 -6.30 -7.42
CA SER A 356 28.86 -6.32 -8.88
C SER A 356 29.61 -7.43 -9.64
N ARG A 357 30.75 -7.89 -9.10
CA ARG A 357 31.55 -8.99 -9.69
C ARG A 357 30.99 -10.39 -9.38
N THR A 358 30.18 -10.53 -8.34
CA THR A 358 29.69 -11.82 -7.85
C THR A 358 28.20 -12.00 -8.14
N PHE A 359 27.42 -10.93 -8.07
CA PHE A 359 25.98 -10.95 -8.29
C PHE A 359 25.62 -10.29 -9.62
N LYS A 360 24.69 -10.92 -10.33
CA LYS A 360 23.93 -10.29 -11.41
C LYS A 360 22.63 -9.72 -10.83
N ALA A 361 22.17 -8.58 -11.35
CA ALA A 361 20.93 -7.96 -10.93
C ALA A 361 19.82 -8.20 -11.96
N TYR A 362 18.59 -8.38 -11.49
CA TYR A 362 17.43 -8.71 -12.31
C TYR A 362 16.25 -7.85 -11.88
N ARG A 363 15.62 -7.19 -12.86
CA ARG A 363 14.43 -6.36 -12.66
C ARG A 363 13.20 -7.08 -13.15
N TYR A 364 12.16 -7.12 -12.31
CA TYR A 364 10.87 -7.66 -12.73
C TYR A 364 10.21 -6.75 -13.79
N ILE A 365 9.73 -7.35 -14.88
CA ILE A 365 9.07 -6.66 -16.00
C ILE A 365 7.66 -7.20 -16.30
N GLY A 366 7.20 -8.23 -15.57
CA GLY A 366 5.92 -8.88 -15.82
C GLY A 366 5.95 -9.94 -16.92
N ASN A 367 4.79 -10.50 -17.27
CA ASN A 367 4.70 -11.42 -18.41
C ASN A 367 4.92 -10.65 -19.72
N THR A 368 6.07 -10.84 -20.35
CA THR A 368 6.38 -10.33 -21.70
C THR A 368 6.11 -11.40 -22.77
N ASN A 369 4.93 -12.01 -22.73
CA ASN A 369 4.45 -12.72 -23.92
C ASN A 369 3.66 -11.70 -24.75
N ILE A 370 4.33 -11.21 -25.81
CA ILE A 370 3.67 -10.72 -27.03
C ILE A 370 2.93 -11.89 -27.66
#